data_AF-A0A7S1Y3I6-F1
#
_entry.id   AF-A0A7S1Y3I6-F1
#
_cell.length_a   1.000
_cell.length_b   1.000
_cell.length_c   1.000
_cell.angle_alpha   90.00
_cell.angle_beta   90.00
_cell.angle_gamma   90.00
#
_symmetry.space_group_name_H-M   'P 1'
#
loop_
_entity.id
_entity.type
_entity.pdbx_description
1 polymer ?
#
loop_
_entity_poly.entity_id
_entity_poly.type
_entity_poly.pdbx_seq_one_letter_code
_entity_poly.pdbx_strand_id
1 'polypeptide(L)'
;DGDSLQDMFQNRCDKNGLMGFEGVKAIPEIAELLEEESLLPKELEDIWNAAPKFPTDETKIDVDSFIQVYRDIDDLFEEDAGDDEAKPKGAKPPSTKGEEDEDEQDMETVFGAICNGEKLVTKEILLKWDEIQKLLQDELLGQDEFDKIWARTPKAPGTEDSLDVEGFLSFNVALDELFVFEDGDEESMTAPDTEQSKPPPTPDVPAPKKVAPKKVAPKMVSGDDLSATELFTALADNDKLVGRAEMKRWEDLKEMITDGDLTSAEFEAIYKKYAKGDKLDEEAFVSVYKEVDD
;
A
#
# COMPACT_ATOMS: atom_id res chain seq x y z
N ASP A 1 24.27 12.39 -8.86
CA ASP A 1 24.77 13.04 -7.64
C ASP A 1 23.58 13.69 -6.97
N GLY A 2 23.07 13.08 -5.89
CA GLY A 2 21.90 13.57 -5.17
C GLY A 2 22.34 14.56 -4.10
N ASP A 3 22.46 15.84 -4.46
CA ASP A 3 22.56 16.89 -3.45
C ASP A 3 21.24 16.91 -2.68
N SER A 4 21.31 16.92 -1.34
CA SER A 4 20.11 17.00 -0.54
C SER A 4 19.41 18.35 -0.79
N LEU A 5 18.06 18.40 -0.73
CA LEU A 5 17.32 19.67 -0.84
C LEU A 5 17.85 20.74 0.14
N GLN A 6 18.36 20.30 1.29
CA GLN A 6 18.99 21.16 2.27
C GLN A 6 20.27 21.83 1.74
N ASP A 7 21.11 21.12 0.99
CA ASP A 7 22.32 21.68 0.38
C ASP A 7 21.97 22.68 -0.73
N MET A 8 20.96 22.37 -1.55
CA MET A 8 20.44 23.31 -2.56
C MET A 8 19.95 24.61 -1.91
N PHE A 9 19.21 24.49 -0.80
CA PHE A 9 18.73 25.64 -0.04
C PHE A 9 19.89 26.47 0.52
N GLN A 10 20.85 25.83 1.19
CA GLN A 10 22.01 26.51 1.81
C GLN A 10 22.86 27.27 0.79
N ASN A 11 22.97 26.76 -0.44
CA ASN A 11 23.75 27.39 -1.50
C ASN A 11 23.08 28.65 -2.08
N ARG A 12 21.79 28.87 -1.81
CA ARG A 12 20.96 29.92 -2.42
C ARG A 12 20.28 30.83 -1.41
N CYS A 13 20.28 30.48 -0.13
CA CYS A 13 19.73 31.32 0.92
C CYS A 13 20.58 32.56 1.19
N ASP A 14 19.96 33.59 1.76
CA ASP A 14 20.68 34.77 2.23
C ASP A 14 21.44 34.49 3.54
N LYS A 15 22.14 35.52 4.05
CA LYS A 15 22.90 35.46 5.31
C LYS A 15 22.06 35.13 6.56
N ASN A 16 20.73 35.20 6.46
CA ASN A 16 19.81 34.86 7.55
C ASN A 16 19.25 33.44 7.40
N GLY A 17 19.68 32.67 6.40
CA GLY A 17 19.15 31.34 6.13
C GLY A 17 17.75 31.36 5.51
N LEU A 18 17.39 32.43 4.79
CA LEU A 18 16.10 32.58 4.13
C LEU A 18 16.25 32.70 2.62
N MET A 19 15.31 32.13 1.87
CA MET A 19 15.29 32.19 0.41
C MET A 19 14.11 33.06 -0.07
N GLY A 20 14.35 33.91 -1.07
CA GLY A 20 13.28 34.66 -1.76
C GLY A 20 12.88 33.97 -3.07
N PHE A 21 11.78 34.42 -3.69
CA PHE A 21 11.24 33.84 -4.92
C PHE A 21 12.26 33.76 -6.08
N GLU A 22 13.06 34.81 -6.27
CA GLU A 22 14.12 34.82 -7.29
C GLU A 22 15.25 33.83 -6.97
N GLY A 23 15.43 33.46 -5.69
CA GLY A 23 16.34 32.40 -5.27
C GLY A 23 15.84 31.03 -5.71
N VAL A 24 14.54 30.75 -5.55
CA VAL A 24 13.89 29.51 -6.00
C VAL A 24 13.98 29.38 -7.52
N LYS A 25 13.65 30.45 -8.26
CA LYS A 25 13.75 30.48 -9.73
C LYS A 25 15.17 30.29 -10.26
N ALA A 26 16.19 30.54 -9.45
CA ALA A 26 17.60 30.41 -9.84
C ALA A 26 18.18 29.02 -9.51
N ILE A 27 17.36 28.10 -9.00
CA ILE A 27 17.77 26.71 -8.80
C ILE A 27 17.77 26.01 -10.16
N PRO A 28 18.88 25.35 -10.56
CA PRO A 28 19.03 24.81 -11.91
C PRO A 28 17.86 23.95 -12.37
N GLU A 29 17.36 23.07 -11.52
CA GLU A 29 16.26 22.14 -11.80
C GLU A 29 14.95 22.90 -12.07
N ILE A 30 14.60 23.89 -11.24
CA ILE A 30 13.40 24.73 -11.44
C ILE A 30 13.58 25.63 -12.66
N ALA A 31 14.77 26.17 -12.88
CA ALA A 31 15.06 27.02 -14.04
C ALA A 31 14.93 26.24 -15.36
N GLU A 32 15.36 24.98 -15.39
CA GLU A 32 15.19 24.07 -16.52
C GLU A 32 13.71 23.77 -16.76
N LEU A 33 12.94 23.43 -15.72
CA LEU A 33 11.48 23.22 -15.84
C LEU A 33 10.73 24.44 -16.39
N LEU A 34 11.15 25.65 -15.99
CA LEU A 34 10.59 26.90 -16.52
C LEU A 34 11.01 27.18 -17.97
N GLU A 35 12.25 26.84 -18.35
CA GLU A 35 12.77 27.03 -19.71
C GLU A 35 12.12 26.05 -20.70
N GLU A 36 11.85 24.82 -20.26
CA GLU A 36 11.18 23.78 -21.05
C GLU A 36 9.64 23.94 -21.11
N GLU A 37 9.10 24.93 -20.39
CA GLU A 37 7.65 25.14 -20.21
C GLU A 37 6.93 23.96 -19.53
N SER A 38 7.68 23.03 -18.92
CA SER A 38 7.16 21.92 -18.10
C SER A 38 6.55 22.41 -16.79
N LEU A 39 7.05 23.53 -16.26
CA LEU A 39 6.44 24.27 -15.15
C LEU A 39 6.11 25.68 -15.63
N LEU A 40 4.84 26.09 -15.55
CA LEU A 40 4.47 27.45 -15.97
C LEU A 40 4.92 28.47 -14.91
N PRO A 41 5.38 29.67 -15.31
CA PRO A 41 5.76 30.72 -14.35
C PRO A 41 4.66 31.08 -13.35
N LYS A 42 3.39 30.94 -13.78
CA LYS A 42 2.23 31.17 -12.93
C LYS A 42 2.02 30.05 -11.92
N GLU A 43 2.25 28.79 -12.31
CA GLU A 43 2.13 27.64 -11.38
C GLU A 43 3.18 27.75 -10.27
N LEU A 44 4.42 28.08 -10.63
CA LEU A 44 5.46 28.36 -9.64
C LEU A 44 5.11 29.55 -8.74
N GLU A 45 4.49 30.60 -9.28
CA GLU A 45 4.01 31.74 -8.47
C GLU A 45 2.87 31.34 -7.53
N ASP A 46 1.94 30.50 -7.98
CA ASP A 46 0.82 30.00 -7.19
C ASP A 46 1.34 29.08 -6.04
N ILE A 47 2.23 28.13 -6.34
CA ILE A 47 2.92 27.27 -5.34
C ILE A 47 3.73 28.13 -4.37
N TRP A 48 4.48 29.11 -4.89
CA TRP A 48 5.22 30.02 -4.02
C TRP A 48 4.27 30.76 -3.09
N ASN A 49 3.21 31.37 -3.59
CA ASN A 49 2.25 32.10 -2.74
C ASN A 49 1.55 31.18 -1.73
N ALA A 50 1.51 29.87 -2.02
CA ALA A 50 0.99 28.86 -1.14
C ALA A 50 1.89 28.47 0.02
N ALA A 51 3.19 28.43 -0.22
CA ALA A 51 4.15 28.02 0.78
C ALA A 51 4.14 28.98 1.99
N PRO A 52 4.22 28.44 3.23
CA PRO A 52 4.28 29.23 4.45
C PRO A 52 5.41 30.27 4.38
N LYS A 53 5.08 31.52 4.70
CA LYS A 53 6.08 32.60 4.71
C LYS A 53 6.72 32.74 6.07
N PHE A 54 7.99 33.15 6.05
CA PHE A 54 8.71 33.36 7.29
C PHE A 54 8.02 34.48 8.10
N PRO A 55 7.74 34.31 9.41
CA PRO A 55 6.88 35.23 10.16
C PRO A 55 7.33 36.70 10.20
N THR A 56 8.63 36.95 9.98
CA THR A 56 9.19 38.31 9.99
C THR A 56 9.40 38.90 8.58
N ASP A 57 9.23 38.11 7.52
CA ASP A 57 9.43 38.53 6.13
C ASP A 57 8.54 37.70 5.18
N GLU A 58 7.37 38.25 4.82
CA GLU A 58 6.40 37.61 3.92
C GLU A 58 6.95 37.34 2.50
N THR A 59 8.10 37.92 2.16
CA THR A 59 8.73 37.73 0.84
C THR A 59 9.74 36.58 0.80
N LYS A 60 9.89 35.86 1.91
CA LYS A 60 10.89 34.80 2.06
C LYS A 60 10.34 33.56 2.76
N ILE A 61 11.04 32.46 2.53
CA ILE A 61 10.77 31.14 3.10
C ILE A 61 12.03 30.59 3.80
N ASP A 62 11.83 29.76 4.81
CA ASP A 62 12.87 28.95 5.44
C ASP A 62 13.04 27.60 4.72
N VAL A 63 13.89 26.73 5.25
CA VAL A 63 14.19 25.42 4.65
C VAL A 63 12.96 24.50 4.62
N ASP A 64 12.14 24.52 5.66
CA ASP A 64 10.95 23.66 5.76
C ASP A 64 9.92 24.09 4.71
N SER A 65 9.69 25.40 4.60
CA SER A 65 8.79 25.97 3.59
C SER A 65 9.33 25.78 2.17
N PHE A 66 10.64 25.69 1.99
CA PHE A 66 11.26 25.36 0.70
C PHE A 66 11.08 23.90 0.29
N ILE A 67 11.21 22.98 1.25
CA ILE A 67 10.92 21.56 1.01
C ILE A 67 9.46 21.40 0.58
N GLN A 68 8.52 22.14 1.19
CA GLN A 68 7.13 22.14 0.74
C GLN A 68 6.98 22.62 -0.71
N VAL A 69 7.62 23.74 -1.09
CA VAL A 69 7.60 24.22 -2.49
C VAL A 69 8.08 23.14 -3.45
N TYR A 70 9.14 22.40 -3.08
CA TYR A 70 9.67 21.32 -3.92
C TYR A 70 8.70 20.14 -4.04
N ARG A 71 8.09 19.72 -2.92
CA ARG A 71 7.08 18.65 -2.93
C ARG A 71 5.87 19.04 -3.78
N ASP A 72 5.34 20.25 -3.59
CA ASP A 72 4.21 20.77 -4.38
C ASP A 72 4.54 20.85 -5.88
N ILE A 73 5.81 21.09 -6.26
CA ILE A 73 6.27 21.02 -7.65
C ILE A 73 6.31 19.57 -8.13
N ASP A 74 6.83 18.63 -7.33
CA ASP A 74 6.92 17.20 -7.66
C ASP A 74 5.53 16.58 -7.85
N ASP A 75 4.60 16.88 -6.93
CA ASP A 75 3.19 16.44 -6.96
C ASP A 75 2.48 16.86 -8.26
N LEU A 76 2.86 18.00 -8.87
CA LEU A 76 2.29 18.42 -10.17
C LEU A 76 2.61 17.44 -11.30
N PHE A 77 3.70 16.69 -11.20
CA PHE A 77 4.16 15.76 -12.22
C PHE A 77 3.77 14.30 -11.90
N GLU A 78 3.42 13.99 -10.65
CA GLU A 78 2.94 12.65 -10.26
C GLU A 78 1.49 12.38 -10.68
N GLU A 79 0.64 13.41 -10.85
CA GLU A 79 -0.78 13.26 -11.22
C GLU A 79 -1.04 12.76 -12.66
N ASP A 80 -0.04 12.71 -13.56
CA ASP A 80 -0.26 12.37 -14.99
C ASP A 80 -0.01 10.88 -15.33
N ALA A 81 0.28 10.04 -14.34
CA ALA A 81 0.53 8.60 -14.55
C ALA A 81 -0.75 7.73 -14.53
N GLY A 82 -1.94 8.30 -14.30
CA GLY A 82 -3.19 7.54 -14.17
C GLY A 82 -4.42 8.23 -14.74
N ASP A 83 -4.69 7.97 -16.03
CA ASP A 83 -6.03 7.92 -16.65
C ASP A 83 -7.03 9.07 -16.39
N ASP A 84 -6.97 10.09 -17.27
CA ASP A 84 -8.12 10.67 -18.00
C ASP A 84 -9.47 10.84 -17.25
N GLU A 85 -9.63 11.90 -16.44
CA GLU A 85 -10.85 12.74 -16.49
C GLU A 85 -10.57 14.18 -16.01
N ALA A 86 -10.49 15.09 -16.98
CA ALA A 86 -10.35 16.52 -16.80
C ALA A 86 -11.44 17.12 -15.88
N LYS A 87 -11.08 17.36 -14.60
CA LYS A 87 -11.77 18.36 -13.76
C LYS A 87 -11.06 19.72 -13.91
N PRO A 88 -11.81 20.81 -14.12
CA PRO A 88 -11.21 22.14 -14.25
C PRO A 88 -10.57 22.58 -12.93
N LYS A 89 -9.24 22.71 -12.92
CA LYS A 89 -8.40 23.29 -11.85
C LYS A 89 -8.87 24.72 -11.53
N GLY A 90 -9.76 24.84 -10.53
CA GLY A 90 -10.06 26.08 -9.85
C GLY A 90 -9.18 26.20 -8.63
N ALA A 91 -8.24 27.14 -8.66
CA ALA A 91 -7.31 27.47 -7.58
C ALA A 91 -8.02 27.51 -6.21
N LYS A 92 -7.82 26.46 -5.41
CA LYS A 92 -8.13 26.44 -3.98
C LYS A 92 -6.94 27.13 -3.30
N PRO A 93 -7.17 28.14 -2.44
CA PRO A 93 -6.09 28.75 -1.68
C PRO A 93 -5.51 27.73 -0.68
N PRO A 94 -4.25 27.91 -0.30
CA PRO A 94 -3.47 26.94 0.44
C PRO A 94 -3.81 27.06 1.92
N SER A 95 -4.49 26.05 2.43
CA SER A 95 -4.73 25.92 3.87
C SER A 95 -3.57 25.15 4.45
N THR A 96 -2.61 25.88 5.00
CA THR A 96 -1.55 25.33 5.84
C THR A 96 -2.14 24.89 7.18
N LYS A 97 -2.63 23.64 7.22
CA LYS A 97 -2.86 22.76 8.39
C LYS A 97 -3.54 21.48 7.92
N GLY A 98 -2.86 20.34 8.10
CA GLY A 98 -3.47 19.02 8.18
C GLY A 98 -3.83 18.36 6.85
N GLU A 99 -2.89 17.66 6.21
CA GLU A 99 -3.29 16.54 5.32
C GLU A 99 -4.05 15.47 6.13
N GLU A 100 -3.72 15.29 7.42
CA GLU A 100 -4.51 14.48 8.37
C GLU A 100 -5.96 14.99 8.60
N ASP A 101 -6.21 16.31 8.45
CA ASP A 101 -7.52 16.91 8.73
C ASP A 101 -8.52 16.73 7.55
N GLU A 102 -8.04 16.54 6.32
CA GLU A 102 -8.89 16.29 5.14
C GLU A 102 -9.36 14.82 5.14
N ASP A 103 -8.46 13.89 5.49
CA ASP A 103 -8.78 12.46 5.64
C ASP A 103 -9.79 12.20 6.78
N GLU A 104 -9.67 12.90 7.92
CA GLU A 104 -10.60 12.73 9.05
C GLU A 104 -12.02 13.19 8.68
N GLN A 105 -12.17 14.27 7.90
CA GLN A 105 -13.47 14.78 7.47
C GLN A 105 -14.19 13.85 6.48
N ASP A 106 -13.43 13.23 5.58
CA ASP A 106 -13.96 12.24 4.66
C ASP A 106 -14.42 10.98 5.43
N MET A 107 -13.65 10.56 6.43
CA MET A 107 -14.02 9.44 7.30
C MET A 107 -15.25 9.73 8.18
N GLU A 108 -15.43 10.97 8.68
CA GLU A 108 -16.66 11.36 9.37
C GLU A 108 -17.89 11.28 8.46
N THR A 109 -17.72 11.63 7.18
CA THR A 109 -18.78 11.54 6.18
C THR A 109 -19.17 10.09 5.91
N VAL A 110 -18.18 9.21 5.76
CA VAL A 110 -18.40 7.76 5.65
C VAL A 110 -19.10 7.21 6.89
N PHE A 111 -18.64 7.57 8.08
CA PHE A 111 -19.30 7.19 9.34
C PHE A 111 -20.77 7.61 9.35
N GLY A 112 -21.04 8.86 8.94
CA GLY A 112 -22.40 9.38 8.82
C GLY A 112 -23.29 8.57 7.87
N ALA A 113 -22.72 8.01 6.81
CA ALA A 113 -23.43 7.18 5.83
C ALA A 113 -23.73 5.76 6.33
N ILE A 114 -22.83 5.16 7.13
CA ILE A 114 -22.98 3.78 7.59
C ILE A 114 -23.62 3.65 8.98
N CYS A 115 -23.56 4.69 9.82
CA CYS A 115 -24.07 4.62 11.18
C CYS A 115 -25.59 4.40 11.24
N ASN A 116 -26.04 3.79 12.34
CA ASN A 116 -27.47 3.68 12.61
C ASN A 116 -28.05 5.04 13.07
N GLY A 117 -29.37 5.10 13.29
CA GLY A 117 -30.03 6.33 13.76
C GLY A 117 -29.55 6.87 15.11
N GLU A 118 -28.74 6.11 15.84
CA GLU A 118 -28.15 6.49 17.13
C GLU A 118 -26.69 6.98 16.98
N LYS A 119 -26.21 7.14 15.74
CA LYS A 119 -24.80 7.45 15.43
C LYS A 119 -23.83 6.41 15.99
N LEU A 120 -24.20 5.14 15.86
CA LEU A 120 -23.39 4.01 16.26
C LEU A 120 -23.22 3.03 15.09
N VAL A 121 -22.05 2.41 15.01
CA VAL A 121 -21.74 1.36 14.03
C VAL A 121 -21.53 0.05 14.77
N THR A 122 -22.40 -0.94 14.51
CA THR A 122 -22.23 -2.30 15.06
C THR A 122 -21.34 -3.14 14.16
N LYS A 123 -20.84 -4.27 14.68
CA LYS A 123 -20.01 -5.20 13.93
C LYS A 123 -20.69 -5.67 12.64
N GLU A 124 -21.98 -5.95 12.68
CA GLU A 124 -22.74 -6.43 11.52
C GLU A 124 -22.96 -5.34 10.46
N ILE A 125 -23.00 -4.07 10.86
CA ILE A 125 -23.07 -2.95 9.93
C ILE A 125 -21.72 -2.79 9.25
N LEU A 126 -20.64 -2.80 10.02
CA LEU A 126 -19.29 -2.64 9.48
C LEU A 126 -18.91 -3.81 8.55
N LEU A 127 -19.29 -5.04 8.88
CA LEU A 127 -19.11 -6.20 7.99
C LEU A 127 -19.89 -6.08 6.68
N LYS A 128 -20.94 -5.25 6.59
CA LYS A 128 -21.70 -5.01 5.36
C LYS A 128 -21.21 -3.80 4.58
N TRP A 129 -20.24 -3.05 5.13
CA TRP A 129 -19.66 -1.93 4.43
C TRP A 129 -18.85 -2.44 3.23
N ASP A 130 -19.07 -1.84 2.07
CA ASP A 130 -18.53 -2.31 0.79
C ASP A 130 -16.99 -2.42 0.80
N GLU A 131 -16.29 -1.53 1.52
CA GLU A 131 -14.83 -1.57 1.64
C GLU A 131 -14.35 -2.80 2.42
N ILE A 132 -14.95 -3.08 3.58
CA ILE A 132 -14.63 -4.29 4.36
C ILE A 132 -15.00 -5.55 3.58
N GLN A 133 -16.13 -5.57 2.87
CA GLN A 133 -16.50 -6.69 2.01
C GLN A 133 -15.47 -6.95 0.91
N LYS A 134 -14.95 -5.89 0.26
CA LYS A 134 -13.88 -6.01 -0.73
C LYS A 134 -12.59 -6.57 -0.10
N LEU A 135 -12.14 -6.02 1.03
CA LEU A 135 -10.93 -6.50 1.71
C LEU A 135 -11.04 -7.99 2.11
N LEU A 136 -12.19 -8.42 2.60
CA LEU A 136 -12.44 -9.84 2.93
C LEU A 136 -12.51 -10.71 1.66
N GLN A 137 -13.11 -10.22 0.57
CA GLN A 137 -13.27 -10.95 -0.68
C GLN A 137 -11.94 -11.12 -1.42
N ASP A 138 -11.09 -10.10 -1.38
CA ASP A 138 -9.78 -10.07 -2.03
C ASP A 138 -8.70 -10.78 -1.18
N GLU A 139 -9.09 -11.38 -0.05
CA GLU A 139 -8.22 -12.05 0.92
C GLU A 139 -7.13 -11.12 1.51
N LEU A 140 -7.32 -9.80 1.40
CA LEU A 140 -6.44 -8.79 1.98
C LEU A 140 -6.68 -8.61 3.49
N LEU A 141 -7.87 -8.98 3.97
CA LEU A 141 -8.22 -9.00 5.39
C LEU A 141 -8.81 -10.37 5.75
N GLY A 142 -8.20 -11.08 6.70
CA GLY A 142 -8.76 -12.29 7.27
C GLY A 142 -9.94 -12.00 8.21
N GLN A 143 -10.93 -12.90 8.26
CA GLN A 143 -12.05 -12.78 9.21
C GLN A 143 -11.56 -12.74 10.67
N ASP A 144 -10.48 -13.46 10.99
CA ASP A 144 -9.88 -13.45 12.31
C ASP A 144 -9.07 -12.18 12.59
N GLU A 145 -8.50 -11.54 11.57
CA GLU A 145 -7.82 -10.25 11.68
C GLU A 145 -8.82 -9.13 11.92
N PHE A 146 -9.90 -9.11 11.14
CA PHE A 146 -11.04 -8.23 11.40
C PHE A 146 -11.56 -8.37 12.84
N ASP A 147 -11.75 -9.61 13.31
CA ASP A 147 -12.22 -9.88 14.67
C ASP A 147 -11.22 -9.39 15.74
N LYS A 148 -9.91 -9.49 15.50
CA LYS A 148 -8.86 -8.99 16.39
C LYS A 148 -8.86 -7.46 16.44
N ILE A 149 -8.90 -6.77 15.30
CA ILE A 149 -8.98 -5.31 15.24
C ILE A 149 -10.24 -4.86 15.98
N TRP A 150 -11.39 -5.44 15.63
CA TRP A 150 -12.67 -5.11 16.25
C TRP A 150 -12.61 -5.26 17.78
N ALA A 151 -12.01 -6.32 18.31
CA ALA A 151 -11.88 -6.53 19.75
C ALA A 151 -10.94 -5.52 20.42
N ARG A 152 -9.93 -5.01 19.72
CA ARG A 152 -8.96 -4.00 20.25
C ARG A 152 -9.54 -2.58 20.22
N THR A 153 -10.40 -2.27 19.26
CA THR A 153 -10.92 -0.92 19.06
C THR A 153 -11.83 -0.48 20.23
N PRO A 154 -11.62 0.72 20.80
CA PRO A 154 -12.50 1.29 21.82
C PRO A 154 -13.97 1.31 21.37
N LYS A 155 -14.87 0.91 22.28
CA LYS A 155 -16.32 0.88 22.04
C LYS A 155 -16.97 2.15 22.59
N ALA A 156 -18.10 2.55 22.01
CA ALA A 156 -18.83 3.73 22.42
C ALA A 156 -19.26 3.61 23.90
N PRO A 157 -19.16 4.69 24.70
CA PRO A 157 -19.56 4.68 26.10
C PRO A 157 -21.00 4.19 26.32
N GLY A 158 -21.15 3.18 27.16
CA GLY A 158 -22.47 2.59 27.46
C GLY A 158 -22.93 1.51 26.49
N THR A 159 -22.08 1.12 25.53
CA THR A 159 -22.30 -0.03 24.65
C THR A 159 -21.16 -1.04 24.80
N GLU A 160 -21.45 -2.33 24.60
CA GLU A 160 -20.43 -3.39 24.63
C GLU A 160 -19.90 -3.72 23.22
N ASP A 161 -20.66 -3.42 22.17
CA ASP A 161 -20.37 -3.92 20.81
C ASP A 161 -20.72 -2.92 19.68
N SER A 162 -20.58 -1.62 19.97
CA SER A 162 -20.78 -0.57 18.97
C SER A 162 -19.63 0.45 19.01
N LEU A 163 -19.32 1.02 17.86
CA LEU A 163 -18.37 2.12 17.70
C LEU A 163 -19.13 3.45 17.56
N ASP A 164 -18.64 4.50 18.23
CA ASP A 164 -18.96 5.89 17.91
C ASP A 164 -17.95 6.41 16.88
N VAL A 165 -17.97 7.72 16.59
CA VAL A 165 -17.08 8.33 15.59
C VAL A 165 -15.61 8.07 15.93
N GLU A 166 -15.22 8.31 17.18
CA GLU A 166 -13.84 8.12 17.66
C GLU A 166 -13.42 6.64 17.59
N GLY A 167 -14.31 5.73 17.97
CA GLY A 167 -14.10 4.29 17.81
C GLY A 167 -13.96 3.87 16.34
N PHE A 168 -14.72 4.46 15.43
CA PHE A 168 -14.62 4.18 13.99
C PHE A 168 -13.31 4.70 13.39
N LEU A 169 -12.89 5.92 13.71
CA LEU A 169 -11.59 6.44 13.28
C LEU A 169 -10.45 5.57 13.81
N SER A 170 -10.50 5.18 15.08
CA SER A 170 -9.53 4.26 15.68
C SER A 170 -9.52 2.87 15.02
N PHE A 171 -10.66 2.42 14.48
CA PHE A 171 -10.74 1.18 13.71
C PHE A 171 -10.00 1.30 12.38
N ASN A 172 -10.20 2.40 11.64
CA ASN A 172 -9.52 2.63 10.36
C ASN A 172 -8.01 2.75 10.52
N VAL A 173 -7.53 3.51 11.52
CA VAL A 173 -6.08 3.56 11.82
C VAL A 173 -5.50 2.16 12.11
N ALA A 174 -6.24 1.33 12.84
CA ALA A 174 -5.82 -0.04 13.12
C ALA A 174 -5.89 -0.97 11.91
N LEU A 175 -6.72 -0.64 10.93
CA LEU A 175 -6.82 -1.34 9.65
C LEU A 175 -5.65 -0.94 8.75
N ASP A 176 -5.33 0.35 8.67
CA ASP A 176 -4.17 0.86 7.91
C ASP A 176 -2.85 0.28 8.45
N GLU A 177 -2.70 0.16 9.78
CA GLU A 177 -1.55 -0.52 10.41
C GLU A 177 -1.35 -1.97 9.93
N LEU A 178 -2.39 -2.68 9.47
CA LEU A 178 -2.21 -4.02 8.89
C LEU A 178 -1.60 -3.98 7.48
N PHE A 179 -1.78 -2.86 6.79
CA PHE A 179 -1.35 -2.65 5.41
C PHE A 179 -0.14 -1.74 5.30
N VAL A 180 0.46 -1.34 6.42
CA VAL A 180 1.83 -0.80 6.41
C VAL A 180 2.73 -1.97 6.03
N PHE A 181 2.94 -2.13 4.73
CA PHE A 181 3.99 -2.97 4.19
C PHE A 181 5.27 -2.52 4.89
N GLU A 182 5.98 -3.45 5.52
CA GLU A 182 7.36 -3.19 5.96
C GLU A 182 8.18 -2.96 4.68
N ASP A 183 8.09 -1.74 4.14
CA ASP A 183 8.86 -1.27 3.00
C ASP A 183 10.32 -1.21 3.44
N GLY A 184 11.02 -2.34 3.29
CA GLY A 184 12.46 -2.37 3.20
C GLY A 184 13.26 -2.64 4.47
N ASP A 185 12.74 -3.36 5.47
CA ASP A 185 13.60 -4.01 6.47
C ASP A 185 13.35 -5.52 6.50
N GLU A 186 14.13 -6.22 5.67
CA GLU A 186 14.33 -7.67 5.67
C GLU A 186 15.07 -8.16 6.94
N GLU A 187 14.82 -7.55 8.11
CA GLU A 187 15.34 -8.02 9.39
C GLU A 187 14.41 -9.07 10.00
N SER A 188 14.62 -10.31 9.53
CA SER A 188 14.80 -11.45 10.42
C SER A 188 13.80 -11.54 11.59
N MET A 189 12.67 -12.22 11.36
CA MET A 189 11.95 -12.92 12.44
C MET A 189 12.84 -14.01 13.05
N THR A 190 13.77 -13.60 13.91
CA THR A 190 14.39 -14.49 14.89
C THR A 190 13.31 -14.80 15.92
N ALA A 191 12.73 -15.98 15.78
CA ALA A 191 11.92 -16.57 16.84
C ALA A 191 12.72 -16.51 18.16
N PRO A 192 12.12 -16.05 19.27
CA PRO A 192 12.80 -16.09 20.56
C PRO A 192 13.11 -17.54 20.91
N ASP A 193 14.40 -17.83 20.94
CA ASP A 193 15.03 -19.05 21.43
C ASP A 193 14.46 -19.36 22.83
N THR A 194 13.50 -20.29 22.85
CA THR A 194 12.92 -20.81 24.07
C THR A 194 13.86 -21.88 24.60
N GLU A 195 14.84 -21.42 25.38
CA GLU A 195 15.76 -22.26 26.10
C GLU A 195 15.02 -23.17 27.11
N GLN A 196 15.30 -24.47 26.99
CA GLN A 196 15.27 -25.50 28.03
C GLN A 196 13.94 -25.85 28.73
N SER A 197 13.40 -27.02 28.34
CA SER A 197 12.89 -27.99 29.31
C SER A 197 13.22 -29.42 28.87
N LYS A 198 14.05 -30.08 29.68
CA LYS A 198 14.41 -31.50 29.60
C LYS A 198 13.16 -32.40 29.56
N PRO A 199 13.11 -33.45 28.73
CA PRO A 199 12.04 -34.44 28.79
C PRO A 199 12.28 -35.44 29.94
N PRO A 200 11.26 -35.78 30.75
CA PRO A 200 11.29 -36.98 31.59
C PRO A 200 11.02 -38.24 30.73
N PRO A 201 11.57 -39.41 31.10
CA PRO A 201 11.29 -40.64 30.38
C PRO A 201 9.94 -41.21 30.83
N THR A 202 9.02 -41.47 29.90
CA THR A 202 7.89 -42.37 30.18
C THR A 202 7.45 -43.15 28.94
N PRO A 203 6.78 -44.31 29.15
CA PRO A 203 6.92 -45.51 28.34
C PRO A 203 5.80 -45.71 27.32
N ASP A 204 6.07 -46.66 26.42
CA ASP A 204 5.15 -47.48 25.63
C ASP A 204 3.95 -46.80 24.92
N VAL A 205 4.22 -46.50 23.66
CA VAL A 205 3.37 -46.43 22.47
C VAL A 205 1.93 -46.97 22.61
N PRO A 206 0.95 -46.13 22.28
CA PRO A 206 -0.18 -46.52 21.44
C PRO A 206 -0.12 -45.83 20.07
N ALA A 207 -0.50 -46.59 19.03
CA ALA A 207 -0.41 -46.26 17.62
C ALA A 207 -0.94 -44.85 17.22
N PRO A 208 -0.31 -44.17 16.24
CA PRO A 208 -0.68 -42.82 15.85
C PRO A 208 -2.00 -42.81 15.09
N LYS A 209 -2.97 -42.05 15.62
CA LYS A 209 -4.15 -41.62 14.86
C LYS A 209 -3.69 -40.59 13.81
N LYS A 210 -4.11 -40.78 12.56
CA LYS A 210 -3.97 -39.81 11.45
C LYS A 210 -4.43 -38.43 11.93
N VAL A 211 -3.48 -37.54 12.16
CA VAL A 211 -3.73 -36.13 12.44
C VAL A 211 -3.98 -35.48 11.08
N ALA A 212 -5.12 -34.82 10.91
CA ALA A 212 -5.41 -34.05 9.70
C ALA A 212 -4.32 -32.98 9.54
N PRO A 213 -3.74 -32.80 8.34
CA PRO A 213 -2.71 -31.80 8.11
C PRO A 213 -3.29 -30.42 8.44
N LYS A 214 -2.60 -29.68 9.33
CA LYS A 214 -2.89 -28.27 9.57
C LYS A 214 -2.70 -27.54 8.24
N LYS A 215 -3.76 -26.88 7.76
CA LYS A 215 -3.76 -26.04 6.57
C LYS A 215 -2.88 -24.83 6.87
N VAL A 216 -1.62 -24.88 6.45
CA VAL A 216 -0.69 -23.75 6.53
C VAL A 216 -1.17 -22.73 5.51
N ALA A 217 -1.28 -21.46 5.89
CA ALA A 217 -1.64 -20.41 4.95
C ALA A 217 -0.61 -20.40 3.80
N PRO A 218 -1.05 -20.46 2.53
CA PRO A 218 -0.14 -20.52 1.41
C PRO A 218 0.61 -19.19 1.28
N LYS A 219 1.94 -19.23 1.35
CA LYS A 219 2.81 -18.06 1.14
C LYS A 219 2.78 -17.66 -0.34
N MET A 220 2.81 -16.35 -0.63
CA MET A 220 3.02 -15.82 -1.98
C MET A 220 4.45 -16.12 -2.43
N VAL A 221 4.65 -16.29 -3.74
CA VAL A 221 5.93 -16.66 -4.32
C VAL A 221 6.37 -15.55 -5.27
N SER A 222 7.31 -14.73 -4.79
CA SER A 222 8.09 -13.77 -5.57
C SER A 222 9.55 -14.21 -5.65
N GLY A 223 10.18 -13.91 -6.78
CA GLY A 223 11.63 -13.96 -6.91
C GLY A 223 12.05 -13.90 -8.37
N ASP A 224 12.68 -12.80 -8.76
CA ASP A 224 13.20 -12.51 -10.11
C ASP A 224 14.18 -13.58 -10.66
N ASP A 225 14.68 -14.47 -9.80
CA ASP A 225 15.67 -15.49 -10.12
C ASP A 225 15.17 -16.94 -9.96
N LEU A 226 13.87 -17.16 -9.77
CA LEU A 226 13.34 -18.52 -9.63
C LEU A 226 13.23 -19.21 -10.98
N SER A 227 13.90 -20.36 -11.11
CA SER A 227 13.68 -21.21 -12.28
C SER A 227 12.24 -21.74 -12.31
N ALA A 228 11.70 -22.02 -13.49
CA ALA A 228 10.36 -22.60 -13.66
C ALA A 228 10.12 -23.87 -12.80
N THR A 229 11.16 -24.64 -12.51
CA THR A 229 11.08 -25.83 -11.64
C THR A 229 10.95 -25.48 -10.15
N GLU A 230 11.67 -24.45 -9.70
CA GLU A 230 11.59 -23.95 -8.32
C GLU A 230 10.23 -23.30 -8.07
N LEU A 231 9.77 -22.49 -9.01
CA LEU A 231 8.46 -21.87 -8.96
C LEU A 231 7.33 -22.93 -8.97
N PHE A 232 7.42 -23.95 -9.83
CA PHE A 232 6.49 -25.08 -9.80
C PHE A 232 6.48 -25.77 -8.44
N THR A 233 7.65 -26.03 -7.87
CA THR A 233 7.77 -26.69 -6.57
C THR A 233 7.15 -25.86 -5.44
N ALA A 234 7.26 -24.54 -5.52
CA ALA A 234 6.67 -23.62 -4.55
C ALA A 234 5.13 -23.51 -4.68
N LEU A 235 4.61 -23.58 -5.92
CA LEU A 235 3.18 -23.45 -6.21
C LEU A 235 2.41 -24.76 -6.11
N ALA A 236 3.05 -25.90 -6.38
CA ALA A 236 2.37 -27.18 -6.47
C ALA A 236 1.71 -27.59 -5.15
N ASP A 237 0.53 -28.20 -5.27
CA ASP A 237 -0.20 -28.74 -4.13
C ASP A 237 0.39 -30.08 -3.63
N ASN A 238 -0.30 -30.73 -2.69
CA ASN A 238 0.12 -32.02 -2.14
C ASN A 238 0.18 -33.15 -3.19
N ASP A 239 -0.52 -33.00 -4.31
CA ASP A 239 -0.53 -33.96 -5.42
C ASP A 239 0.54 -33.63 -6.47
N LYS A 240 1.39 -32.63 -6.22
CA LYS A 240 2.41 -32.11 -7.15
C LYS A 240 1.78 -31.62 -8.44
N LEU A 241 0.66 -30.91 -8.33
CA LEU A 241 -0.02 -30.28 -9.45
C LEU A 241 -0.26 -28.80 -9.13
N VAL A 242 -0.19 -27.97 -10.16
CA VAL A 242 -0.50 -26.54 -10.05
C VAL A 242 -1.86 -26.29 -10.68
N GLY A 243 -2.85 -25.91 -9.89
CA GLY A 243 -4.16 -25.48 -10.36
C GLY A 243 -4.21 -23.96 -10.56
N ARG A 244 -5.35 -23.47 -11.05
CA ARG A 244 -5.58 -22.03 -11.25
C ARG A 244 -5.49 -21.22 -9.97
N ALA A 245 -5.93 -21.80 -8.85
CA ALA A 245 -5.85 -21.13 -7.55
C ALA A 245 -4.39 -20.96 -7.13
N GLU A 246 -3.55 -21.95 -7.43
CA GLU A 246 -2.13 -21.89 -7.15
C GLU A 246 -1.40 -20.91 -8.08
N MET A 247 -1.76 -20.81 -9.36
CA MET A 247 -1.19 -19.83 -10.30
C MET A 247 -1.38 -18.37 -9.83
N LYS A 248 -2.43 -18.06 -9.07
CA LYS A 248 -2.65 -16.72 -8.51
C LYS A 248 -1.60 -16.31 -7.45
N ARG A 249 -0.79 -17.25 -6.97
CA ARG A 249 0.28 -17.01 -6.00
C ARG A 249 1.63 -16.71 -6.66
N TRP A 250 1.70 -16.76 -7.99
CA TRP A 250 2.85 -16.32 -8.77
C TRP A 250 2.75 -14.81 -8.98
N GLU A 251 3.61 -14.04 -8.31
CA GLU A 251 3.54 -12.58 -8.32
C GLU A 251 3.83 -11.98 -9.70
N ASP A 252 4.89 -12.42 -10.38
CA ASP A 252 5.24 -11.90 -11.70
C ASP A 252 4.11 -12.08 -12.72
N LEU A 253 3.39 -13.22 -12.67
CA LEU A 253 2.22 -13.42 -13.53
C LEU A 253 1.09 -12.45 -13.21
N LYS A 254 0.90 -12.10 -11.93
CA LYS A 254 -0.11 -11.12 -11.50
C LYS A 254 0.27 -9.72 -11.98
N GLU A 255 1.54 -9.37 -11.91
CA GLU A 255 2.09 -8.10 -12.43
C GLU A 255 1.89 -8.00 -13.94
N MET A 256 2.30 -9.00 -14.73
CA MET A 256 2.07 -9.03 -16.18
C MET A 256 0.60 -8.86 -16.56
N ILE A 257 -0.33 -9.42 -15.77
CA ILE A 257 -1.78 -9.24 -16.01
C ILE A 257 -2.25 -7.83 -15.66
N THR A 258 -1.69 -7.24 -14.62
CA THR A 258 -2.05 -5.90 -14.12
C THR A 258 -1.51 -4.82 -15.04
N ASP A 259 -0.26 -4.96 -15.48
CA ASP A 259 0.44 -4.02 -16.37
C ASP A 259 -0.09 -4.11 -17.81
N GLY A 260 -0.87 -5.14 -18.12
CA GLY A 260 -1.49 -5.35 -19.42
C GLY A 260 -0.61 -6.04 -20.45
N ASP A 261 0.60 -6.47 -20.04
CA ASP A 261 1.51 -7.28 -20.86
C ASP A 261 0.90 -8.65 -21.23
N LEU A 262 0.06 -9.19 -20.34
CA LEU A 262 -0.67 -10.44 -20.57
C LEU A 262 -2.14 -10.28 -20.21
N THR A 263 -3.06 -10.33 -21.18
CA THR A 263 -4.48 -10.26 -20.82
C THR A 263 -4.93 -11.55 -20.10
N SER A 264 -5.91 -11.44 -19.18
CA SER A 264 -6.51 -12.61 -18.51
C SER A 264 -7.04 -13.67 -19.51
N ALA A 265 -7.50 -13.25 -20.70
CA ALA A 265 -7.99 -14.15 -21.73
C ALA A 265 -6.84 -14.91 -22.44
N GLU A 266 -5.71 -14.26 -22.66
CA GLU A 266 -4.50 -14.87 -23.21
C GLU A 266 -3.92 -15.88 -22.23
N PHE A 267 -3.76 -15.51 -20.96
CA PHE A 267 -3.33 -16.43 -19.92
C PHE A 267 -4.24 -17.67 -19.84
N GLU A 268 -5.56 -17.48 -19.86
CA GLU A 268 -6.52 -18.59 -19.84
C GLU A 268 -6.39 -19.51 -21.07
N ALA A 269 -6.06 -18.95 -22.24
CA ALA A 269 -5.81 -19.72 -23.45
C ALA A 269 -4.51 -20.53 -23.35
N ILE A 270 -3.43 -19.92 -22.86
CA ILE A 270 -2.12 -20.57 -22.61
C ILE A 270 -2.29 -21.69 -21.59
N TYR A 271 -2.95 -21.42 -20.46
CA TYR A 271 -3.19 -22.43 -19.42
C TYR A 271 -3.99 -23.63 -19.97
N LYS A 272 -5.09 -23.38 -20.69
CA LYS A 272 -5.91 -24.46 -21.28
C LYS A 272 -5.19 -25.26 -22.35
N LYS A 273 -4.22 -24.66 -23.06
CA LYS A 273 -3.41 -25.33 -24.08
C LYS A 273 -2.55 -26.46 -23.47
N TYR A 274 -2.05 -26.28 -22.25
CA TYR A 274 -1.13 -27.22 -21.60
C TYR A 274 -1.74 -28.04 -20.47
N ALA A 275 -2.82 -27.57 -19.83
CA ALA A 275 -3.46 -28.27 -18.73
C ALA A 275 -4.03 -29.64 -19.12
N LYS A 276 -3.71 -30.67 -18.32
CA LYS A 276 -4.32 -32.01 -18.44
C LYS A 276 -5.50 -32.08 -17.47
N GLY A 277 -6.64 -31.55 -17.90
CA GLY A 277 -7.80 -31.32 -17.04
C GLY A 277 -7.76 -29.91 -16.45
N ASP A 278 -7.88 -29.78 -15.13
CA ASP A 278 -7.90 -28.48 -14.45
C ASP A 278 -6.55 -28.07 -13.83
N LYS A 279 -5.52 -28.92 -13.95
CA LYS A 279 -4.21 -28.70 -13.34
C LYS A 279 -3.06 -28.97 -14.32
N LEU A 280 -1.92 -28.36 -14.02
CA LEU A 280 -0.64 -28.51 -14.70
C LEU A 280 0.25 -29.48 -13.92
N ASP A 281 0.87 -30.43 -14.62
CA ASP A 281 2.05 -31.13 -14.12
C ASP A 281 3.31 -30.27 -14.37
N GLU A 282 4.48 -30.69 -13.88
CA GLU A 282 5.72 -29.92 -13.97
C GLU A 282 6.10 -29.57 -15.42
N GLU A 283 5.96 -30.52 -16.34
CA GLU A 283 6.28 -30.33 -17.75
C GLU A 283 5.31 -29.34 -18.44
N ALA A 284 4.01 -29.43 -18.13
CA ALA A 284 3.01 -28.50 -18.60
C ALA A 284 3.21 -27.10 -18.01
N PHE A 285 3.57 -27.00 -16.73
CA PHE A 285 3.88 -25.73 -16.07
C PHE A 285 5.09 -25.04 -16.70
N VAL A 286 6.19 -25.75 -16.93
CA VAL A 286 7.38 -25.21 -17.61
C VAL A 286 7.04 -24.70 -19.02
N SER A 287 6.06 -25.33 -19.69
CA SER A 287 5.59 -24.90 -21.01
C SER A 287 4.74 -23.62 -20.93
N VAL A 288 3.89 -23.49 -19.91
CA VAL A 288 3.15 -22.25 -19.61
C VAL A 288 4.12 -21.13 -19.26
N TYR A 289 5.07 -21.38 -18.37
CA TYR A 289 6.07 -20.41 -17.94
C TYR A 289 6.83 -19.81 -19.13
N LYS A 290 7.33 -20.66 -20.03
CA LYS A 290 8.04 -20.20 -21.24
C LYS A 290 7.17 -19.41 -22.21
N GLU A 291 5.90 -19.77 -22.37
CA GLU A 291 5.01 -19.06 -23.30
C GLU A 291 4.46 -17.76 -22.71
N VAL A 292 4.57 -17.57 -21.39
CA VAL A 292 4.27 -16.29 -20.71
C VAL A 292 5.49 -15.36 -20.74
N ASP A 293 6.71 -15.93 -20.67
CA ASP A 293 7.98 -15.19 -20.65
C ASP A 293 8.53 -14.82 -22.06
N ASP A 294 8.01 -15.45 -23.13
CA ASP A 294 8.36 -15.20 -24.54
C ASP A 294 7.58 -14.01 -25.15
#